data_AF-A0A7X6WIK0-F1
#
_entry.id   AF-A0A7X6WIK0-F1
#
_cell.length_a   1.000
_cell.length_b   1.000
_cell.length_c   1.000
_cell.angle_alpha   90.00
_cell.angle_beta   90.00
_cell.angle_gamma   90.00
#
_symmetry.space_group_name_H-M   'P 1'
#
loop_
_entity.id
_entity.type
_entity.pdbx_description
1 polymer ?
#
loop_
_entity_poly.entity_id
_entity_poly.type
_entity_poly.pdbx_seq_one_letter_code
_entity_poly.pdbx_strand_id
1 'polypeptide(L)'
;TDIPTFVEYGAADLGIVGKDTIVEDNKNVYELVDLKFGYCRFVVAGPEKLLPPGDLTRFSHARVATKFPRVAETFFKEKGIQVEVVKLHGNIELAPRVGLSDLIVDIVSTGRTLRENKLAILEEIFPATARLIANRVSFRMKSEIIQPLQDKMKEVVEKEDLEG
;
A
#
# COMPACT_ATOMS: atom_id res chain seq x y z
N THR A 1 -1.60 -10.51 2.56
CA THR A 1 -1.12 -11.91 2.45
C THR A 1 -0.69 -12.35 3.84
N ASP A 2 -0.40 -13.62 4.09
CA ASP A 2 -0.01 -14.05 5.44
C ASP A 2 1.48 -13.87 5.75
N ILE A 3 2.29 -13.47 4.77
CA ILE A 3 3.77 -13.36 4.90
C ILE A 3 4.19 -12.47 6.09
N PRO A 4 3.64 -11.25 6.28
CA PRO A 4 4.00 -10.43 7.44
C PRO A 4 3.70 -11.12 8.77
N THR A 5 2.62 -11.91 8.84
CA THR A 5 2.25 -12.68 10.03
C THR A 5 3.26 -13.79 10.30
N PHE A 6 3.62 -14.61 9.30
CA PHE A 6 4.64 -15.65 9.48
C PHE A 6 5.98 -15.07 9.96
N VAL A 7 6.37 -13.91 9.43
CA VAL A 7 7.60 -13.22 9.82
C VAL A 7 7.49 -12.60 11.21
N GLU A 8 6.39 -11.92 11.54
CA GLU A 8 6.17 -11.31 12.87
C GLU A 8 6.25 -12.35 13.99
N TYR A 9 5.62 -13.51 13.80
CA TYR A 9 5.60 -14.58 14.80
C TYR A 9 6.86 -15.46 14.79
N GLY A 10 7.82 -15.20 13.90
CA GLY A 10 9.08 -15.93 13.83
C GLY A 10 8.95 -17.35 13.27
N ALA A 11 7.81 -17.70 12.67
CA ALA A 11 7.64 -18.93 11.91
C ALA A 11 8.48 -18.91 10.61
N ALA A 12 8.77 -17.71 10.11
CA ALA A 12 9.81 -17.46 9.12
C ALA A 12 10.74 -16.33 9.61
N ASP A 13 12.04 -16.43 9.33
CA ASP A 13 13.01 -15.39 9.70
C ASP A 13 12.92 -14.15 8.79
N LEU A 14 12.64 -14.40 7.50
CA LEU A 14 12.60 -13.42 6.42
C LEU A 14 11.36 -13.63 5.55
N GLY A 15 10.93 -12.58 4.86
CA GLY A 15 9.86 -12.65 3.86
C GLY A 15 9.97 -11.54 2.83
N ILE A 16 9.40 -11.77 1.64
CA ILE A 16 9.24 -10.75 0.60
C ILE A 16 7.77 -10.41 0.50
N VAL A 17 7.42 -9.13 0.68
CA VAL A 17 6.03 -8.68 0.67
C VAL A 17 5.94 -7.24 0.18
N GLY A 18 4.81 -6.88 -0.44
CA GLY A 18 4.56 -5.51 -0.88
C GLY A 18 4.43 -4.53 0.30
N LYS A 19 4.95 -3.32 0.10
CA LYS A 19 4.84 -2.21 1.05
C LYS A 19 3.39 -1.91 1.42
N ASP A 20 2.48 -2.10 0.48
CA ASP A 20 1.03 -1.99 0.65
C ASP A 20 0.47 -2.89 1.75
N THR A 21 0.94 -4.14 1.81
CA THR A 21 0.52 -5.07 2.85
C THR A 21 1.18 -4.72 4.19
N ILE A 22 2.45 -4.26 4.17
CA ILE A 22 3.17 -3.91 5.42
C ILE A 22 2.49 -2.74 6.15
N VAL A 23 2.16 -1.68 5.42
CA VAL A 23 1.52 -0.48 5.99
C VAL A 23 0.10 -0.77 6.47
N GLU A 24 -0.64 -1.62 5.76
CA GLU A 24 -2.01 -1.98 6.14
C GLU A 24 -2.06 -2.97 7.31
N ASP A 25 -1.21 -4.01 7.33
CA ASP A 25 -1.24 -4.98 8.42
C ASP A 25 -0.59 -4.41 9.70
N ASN A 26 0.23 -3.35 9.57
CA ASN A 26 0.94 -2.66 10.66
C ASN A 26 1.66 -3.63 11.62
N LYS A 27 2.43 -4.54 11.03
CA LYS A 27 3.09 -5.65 11.70
C LYS A 27 4.45 -5.27 12.25
N ASN A 28 4.85 -5.89 13.35
CA ASN A 28 6.09 -5.59 14.04
C ASN A 28 7.29 -6.32 13.43
N VAL A 29 7.67 -5.93 12.22
CA VAL A 29 8.81 -6.47 11.46
C VAL A 29 9.87 -5.39 11.20
N TYR A 30 11.07 -5.80 10.76
CA TYR A 30 12.02 -4.88 10.15
C TYR A 30 11.82 -4.86 8.64
N GLU A 31 11.79 -3.68 8.03
CA GLU A 31 11.93 -3.50 6.58
C GLU A 31 13.43 -3.34 6.27
N LEU A 32 14.02 -4.33 5.59
CA LEU A 32 15.46 -4.41 5.40
C LEU A 32 15.93 -3.83 4.06
N VAL A 33 15.18 -4.07 2.98
CA VAL A 33 15.56 -3.69 1.60
C VAL A 33 14.30 -3.33 0.82
N ASP A 34 14.35 -2.21 0.09
CA ASP A 34 13.42 -1.91 -1.00
C ASP A 34 13.87 -2.67 -2.24
N LEU A 35 13.05 -3.60 -2.72
CA LEU A 35 13.43 -4.46 -3.85
C LEU A 35 13.09 -3.84 -5.20
N LYS A 36 12.43 -2.68 -5.23
CA LYS A 36 12.22 -1.89 -6.46
C LYS A 36 11.58 -2.66 -7.62
N PHE A 37 10.75 -3.66 -7.31
CA PHE A 37 9.83 -4.30 -8.25
C PHE A 37 8.44 -4.41 -7.65
N GLY A 38 7.46 -4.82 -8.47
CA GLY A 38 6.07 -4.94 -8.03
C GLY A 38 5.43 -3.57 -7.76
N TYR A 39 5.79 -2.57 -8.58
CA TYR A 39 5.34 -1.20 -8.43
C TYR A 39 3.82 -1.06 -8.45
N CYS A 40 3.31 -0.43 -7.40
CA CYS A 40 1.99 0.15 -7.35
C CYS A 40 2.05 1.47 -6.59
N ARG A 41 0.93 2.19 -6.55
CA ARG A 41 0.78 3.36 -5.70
C ARG A 41 -0.62 3.38 -5.12
N PHE A 42 -0.73 3.83 -3.89
CA PHE A 42 -2.02 4.13 -3.29
C PHE A 42 -2.57 5.42 -3.86
N VAL A 43 -3.86 5.43 -4.17
CA VAL A 43 -4.55 6.60 -4.69
C VAL A 43 -5.90 6.77 -4.01
N VAL A 44 -6.32 8.02 -3.89
CA VAL A 44 -7.73 8.37 -3.74
C VAL A 44 -8.30 8.49 -5.14
N ALA A 45 -9.38 7.78 -5.43
CA ALA A 45 -10.08 7.87 -6.71
C ALA A 45 -11.59 8.03 -6.51
N GLY A 46 -12.24 8.65 -7.48
CA GLY A 46 -13.68 8.87 -7.49
C GLY A 46 -14.23 9.04 -8.91
N PRO A 47 -15.55 9.03 -9.09
CA PRO A 47 -16.18 9.28 -10.39
C PRO A 47 -15.59 10.49 -11.12
N GLU A 48 -15.23 10.33 -12.40
CA GLU A 48 -14.63 11.38 -13.24
C GLU A 48 -15.41 12.71 -13.24
N LYS A 49 -16.73 12.62 -13.09
CA LYS A 49 -17.63 13.78 -13.09
C LYS A 49 -17.52 14.64 -11.83
N LEU A 50 -16.94 14.11 -10.76
CA LEU A 50 -16.98 14.78 -9.47
C LEU A 50 -16.03 15.97 -9.41
N LEU A 51 -14.89 16.01 -10.12
CA LEU A 51 -13.88 17.07 -9.87
C LEU A 51 -12.81 17.34 -10.94
N PRO A 52 -12.19 18.55 -10.90
CA PRO A 52 -10.78 18.71 -11.24
C PRO A 52 -9.87 18.14 -10.12
N PRO A 53 -8.75 17.47 -10.44
CA PRO A 53 -7.85 16.87 -9.45
C PRO A 53 -7.32 17.86 -8.40
N GLY A 54 -7.14 17.41 -7.15
CA GLY A 54 -6.32 18.11 -6.15
C GLY A 54 -7.01 18.83 -4.98
N ASP A 55 -8.34 18.84 -4.86
CA ASP A 55 -9.03 19.39 -3.67
C ASP A 55 -9.99 18.38 -3.03
N LEU A 56 -9.48 17.66 -2.02
CA LEU A 56 -10.25 16.68 -1.27
C LEU A 56 -11.10 17.27 -0.14
N THR A 57 -10.92 18.55 0.24
CA THR A 57 -11.54 19.13 1.45
C THR A 57 -13.08 19.15 1.40
N ARG A 58 -13.63 19.20 0.19
CA ARG A 58 -15.07 19.12 -0.10
C ARG A 58 -15.71 17.75 0.20
N PHE A 59 -14.91 16.72 0.45
CA PHE A 59 -15.38 15.38 0.81
C PHE A 59 -15.45 15.15 2.32
N SER A 60 -15.60 16.22 3.11
CA SER A 60 -15.92 16.04 4.53
C SER A 60 -17.19 15.21 4.68
N HIS A 61 -17.12 14.19 5.54
CA HIS A 61 -18.16 13.18 5.78
C HIS A 61 -18.46 12.25 4.59
N ALA A 62 -17.60 12.21 3.58
CA ALA A 62 -17.72 11.25 2.49
C ALA A 62 -17.49 9.82 2.97
N ARG A 63 -18.13 8.86 2.30
CA ARG A 63 -17.84 7.43 2.44
C ARG A 63 -16.70 7.05 1.52
N VAL A 64 -15.72 6.33 2.05
CA VAL A 64 -14.53 5.86 1.34
C VAL A 64 -14.49 4.34 1.38
N ALA A 65 -14.67 3.67 0.24
CA ALA A 65 -14.53 2.22 0.16
C ALA A 65 -13.07 1.81 -0.08
N THR A 66 -12.59 0.80 0.64
CA THR A 66 -11.20 0.35 0.50
C THR A 66 -10.99 -1.07 1.03
N LYS A 67 -9.95 -1.74 0.51
CA LYS A 67 -9.37 -2.92 1.16
C LYS A 67 -8.40 -2.57 2.28
N PHE A 68 -7.95 -1.31 2.33
CA PHE A 68 -6.85 -0.82 3.15
C PHE A 68 -7.33 0.27 4.13
N PRO A 69 -8.18 -0.09 5.11
CA PRO A 69 -8.77 0.87 6.03
C PRO A 69 -7.72 1.67 6.81
N ARG A 70 -6.61 1.06 7.28
CA ARG A 70 -5.60 1.81 8.04
C ARG A 70 -4.93 2.87 7.17
N VAL A 71 -4.62 2.53 5.92
CA VAL A 71 -4.04 3.49 4.97
C VAL A 71 -5.00 4.64 4.72
N ALA A 72 -6.27 4.35 4.44
CA ALA A 72 -7.29 5.38 4.21
C ALA A 72 -7.49 6.28 5.43
N GLU A 73 -7.71 5.69 6.61
CA GLU A 73 -7.90 6.43 7.87
C GLU A 73 -6.71 7.34 8.18
N THR A 74 -5.48 6.83 8.02
CA THR A 74 -4.26 7.61 8.27
C THR A 74 -4.16 8.79 7.32
N PHE A 75 -4.35 8.56 6.01
CA PHE A 75 -4.26 9.61 5.00
C PHE A 75 -5.28 10.74 5.23
N PHE A 76 -6.56 10.40 5.43
CA PHE A 76 -7.59 11.42 5.64
C PHE A 76 -7.45 12.14 6.98
N LYS A 77 -6.99 11.43 8.04
CA LYS A 77 -6.67 12.04 9.33
C LYS A 77 -5.53 13.06 9.23
N GLU A 78 -4.46 12.74 8.51
CA GLU A 78 -3.33 13.67 8.29
C GLU A 78 -3.74 14.91 7.50
N LYS A 79 -4.74 14.78 6.61
CA LYS A 79 -5.35 15.89 5.86
C LYS A 79 -6.38 16.68 6.68
N GLY A 80 -6.75 16.24 7.87
CA GLY A 80 -7.82 16.86 8.67
C GLY A 80 -9.22 16.72 8.05
N ILE A 81 -9.44 15.70 7.22
CA ILE A 81 -10.71 15.43 6.56
C ILE A 81 -11.39 14.27 7.27
N GLN A 82 -12.60 14.50 7.79
CA GLN A 82 -13.39 13.43 8.38
C GLN A 82 -14.05 12.60 7.28
N VAL A 83 -13.87 11.28 7.30
CA VAL A 83 -14.49 10.34 6.36
C VAL A 83 -15.06 9.13 7.10
N GLU A 84 -16.02 8.45 6.48
CA GLU A 84 -16.48 7.12 6.90
C GLU A 84 -15.78 6.06 6.04
N VAL A 85 -14.91 5.25 6.64
CA VAL A 85 -14.19 4.20 5.91
C VAL A 85 -15.00 2.91 5.90
N VAL A 86 -15.29 2.42 4.69
CA VAL A 86 -16.03 1.18 4.43
C VAL A 86 -15.05 0.12 3.94
N LYS A 87 -14.76 -0.87 4.80
CA LYS A 87 -13.88 -1.98 4.44
C LYS A 87 -14.57 -2.94 3.46
N LEU A 88 -13.90 -3.25 2.36
CA LEU A 88 -14.28 -4.25 1.37
C LEU A 88 -13.16 -5.27 1.15
N HIS A 89 -13.51 -6.46 0.66
CA HIS A 89 -12.53 -7.51 0.37
C HIS A 89 -12.11 -7.57 -1.12
N GLY A 90 -12.89 -6.94 -2.01
CA GLY A 90 -12.65 -6.87 -3.45
C GLY A 90 -13.73 -6.03 -4.15
N ASN A 91 -13.58 -5.85 -5.47
CA ASN A 91 -14.47 -5.03 -6.32
C ASN A 91 -14.67 -3.61 -5.79
N ILE A 92 -13.57 -2.96 -5.39
CA ILE A 92 -13.59 -1.64 -4.76
C ILE A 92 -14.16 -0.59 -5.72
N GLU A 93 -13.79 -0.71 -7.00
CA GLU A 93 -14.22 0.14 -8.12
C GLU A 93 -15.74 0.12 -8.37
N LEU A 94 -16.46 -0.89 -7.87
CA LEU A 94 -17.92 -0.97 -7.97
C LEU A 94 -18.62 -0.09 -6.93
N ALA A 95 -17.98 0.18 -5.79
CA ALA A 95 -18.61 0.85 -4.65
C ALA A 95 -19.18 2.24 -4.99
N PRO A 96 -18.46 3.11 -5.74
CA PRO A 96 -19.03 4.38 -6.19
C PRO A 96 -20.21 4.21 -7.15
N ARG A 97 -20.16 3.20 -8.03
CA ARG A 97 -21.19 2.97 -9.06
C ARG A 97 -22.54 2.60 -8.46
N VAL A 98 -22.54 1.89 -7.33
CA VAL A 98 -23.76 1.43 -6.64
C VAL A 98 -24.17 2.32 -5.48
N GLY A 99 -23.48 3.45 -5.27
CA GLY A 99 -23.79 4.40 -4.20
C GLY A 99 -23.38 3.94 -2.80
N LEU A 100 -22.47 2.97 -2.70
CA LEU A 100 -21.93 2.51 -1.41
C LEU A 100 -20.91 3.51 -0.83
N SER A 101 -20.12 4.14 -1.69
CA SER A 101 -19.13 5.14 -1.30
C SER A 101 -19.10 6.30 -2.29
N ASP A 102 -18.57 7.44 -1.86
CA ASP A 102 -18.32 8.60 -2.74
C ASP A 102 -16.94 8.50 -3.38
N LEU A 103 -15.99 7.94 -2.62
CA LEU A 103 -14.59 7.77 -2.99
C LEU A 103 -14.15 6.32 -2.78
N ILE A 104 -12.98 6.01 -3.34
CA ILE A 104 -12.22 4.81 -3.02
C ILE A 104 -10.78 5.17 -2.63
N VAL A 105 -10.20 4.34 -1.78
CA VAL A 105 -8.74 4.25 -1.60
C VAL A 105 -8.31 2.87 -2.07
N ASP A 106 -7.46 2.81 -3.08
CA ASP A 106 -6.98 1.54 -3.62
C ASP A 106 -5.57 1.67 -4.20
N ILE A 107 -4.94 0.54 -4.50
CA ILE A 107 -3.67 0.49 -5.20
C ILE A 107 -3.88 0.47 -6.71
N VAL A 108 -3.00 1.16 -7.44
CA VAL A 108 -2.99 1.13 -8.90
C VAL A 108 -1.58 0.93 -9.44
N SER A 109 -1.45 0.12 -10.49
CA SER A 109 -0.24 0.04 -11.30
C SER A 109 -0.38 0.94 -12.54
N THR A 110 -1.09 0.49 -13.57
CA THR A 110 -1.27 1.27 -14.82
C THR A 110 -2.46 2.24 -14.78
N GLY A 111 -3.36 2.09 -13.80
CA GLY A 111 -4.62 2.84 -13.72
C GLY A 111 -5.71 2.38 -14.69
N ARG A 112 -5.49 1.29 -15.45
CA ARG A 112 -6.47 0.75 -16.41
C ARG A 112 -7.82 0.44 -15.75
N THR A 113 -7.80 -0.26 -14.61
CA THR A 113 -9.01 -0.65 -13.87
C THR A 113 -9.87 0.54 -13.46
N LEU A 114 -9.25 1.66 -13.06
CA LEU A 114 -9.98 2.88 -12.72
C LEU A 114 -10.70 3.45 -13.95
N ARG A 115 -10.00 3.55 -15.08
CA ARG A 115 -10.56 4.09 -16.33
C ARG A 115 -11.71 3.24 -16.86
N GLU A 116 -11.58 1.92 -16.81
CA GLU A 116 -12.65 0.99 -17.20
C GLU A 116 -13.93 1.18 -16.36
N ASN A 117 -13.79 1.69 -15.13
CA ASN A 117 -14.88 1.98 -14.22
C ASN A 117 -15.25 3.48 -14.13
N LYS A 118 -14.72 4.32 -15.04
CA LYS A 118 -14.97 5.78 -15.09
C LYS A 118 -14.58 6.51 -13.79
N LEU A 119 -13.48 6.06 -13.19
CA LEU A 119 -12.88 6.65 -12.00
C LEU A 119 -11.61 7.42 -12.40
N ALA A 120 -11.48 8.62 -11.85
CA ALA A 120 -10.27 9.44 -11.94
C ALA A 120 -9.48 9.37 -10.64
N ILE A 121 -8.15 9.40 -10.76
CA ILE A 121 -7.26 9.63 -9.63
C ILE A 121 -7.43 11.09 -9.20
N LEU A 122 -7.81 11.29 -7.95
CA LEU A 122 -7.96 12.61 -7.34
C LEU A 122 -6.69 13.04 -6.64
N GLU A 123 -6.02 12.09 -5.97
CA GLU A 123 -4.76 12.33 -5.27
C GLU A 123 -3.95 11.02 -5.16
N GLU A 124 -2.63 11.12 -5.23
CA GLU A 124 -1.71 10.01 -4.95
C GLU A 124 -1.26 10.08 -3.49
N ILE A 125 -1.27 8.93 -2.80
CA ILE A 125 -0.92 8.85 -1.38
C ILE A 125 0.58 8.57 -1.23
N PHE A 126 1.05 7.41 -1.70
CA PHE A 126 2.48 7.05 -1.77
C PHE A 126 2.72 5.87 -2.72
N PRO A 127 3.93 5.74 -3.28
CA PRO A 127 4.34 4.56 -4.05
C PRO A 127 4.64 3.36 -3.13
N ALA A 128 4.41 2.16 -3.63
CA ALA A 128 4.67 0.90 -2.95
C ALA A 128 5.38 -0.09 -3.88
N THR A 129 6.31 -0.83 -3.30
CA THR A 129 7.18 -1.82 -3.95
C THR A 129 7.30 -3.05 -3.06
N ALA A 130 7.81 -4.15 -3.61
CA ALA A 130 8.21 -5.30 -2.81
C ALA A 130 9.35 -4.94 -1.84
N ARG A 131 9.27 -5.47 -0.62
CA ARG A 131 10.23 -5.26 0.47
C ARG A 131 10.72 -6.60 0.98
N LEU A 132 12.02 -6.70 1.26
CA LEU A 132 12.53 -7.73 2.16
C LEU A 132 12.23 -7.31 3.59
N ILE A 133 11.51 -8.16 4.33
CA ILE A 133 11.24 -7.98 5.75
C ILE A 133 11.89 -9.06 6.59
N ALA A 134 12.13 -8.76 7.87
CA ALA A 134 12.70 -9.69 8.83
C ALA A 134 11.98 -9.68 10.17
N ASN A 135 11.96 -10.85 10.82
CA ASN A 135 11.58 -10.95 12.21
C ASN A 135 12.61 -10.20 13.07
N ARG A 136 12.15 -9.40 14.04
CA ARG A 136 13.04 -8.57 14.86
C ARG A 136 13.97 -9.36 15.78
N VAL A 137 13.56 -10.54 16.24
CA VAL A 137 14.41 -11.42 17.06
C VAL A 137 15.40 -12.16 16.16
N SER A 138 14.92 -12.76 15.06
CA SER A 138 15.79 -13.43 14.09
C SER A 138 16.86 -12.51 13.53
N PHE A 139 16.52 -11.27 13.19
CA PHE A 139 17.47 -10.27 12.70
C PHE A 139 18.66 -10.06 13.66
N ARG A 140 18.42 -10.13 14.97
CA ARG A 140 19.46 -9.98 16.00
C ARG A 140 20.20 -11.28 16.29
N MET A 141 19.48 -12.39 16.39
CA MET A 141 20.06 -13.69 16.79
C MET A 141 20.76 -14.42 15.64
N LYS A 142 20.40 -14.11 14.40
CA LYS A 142 20.91 -14.75 13.17
C LYS A 142 21.57 -13.71 12.25
N SER A 143 22.14 -12.66 12.81
CA SER A 143 22.77 -11.56 12.05
C SER A 143 23.88 -12.04 11.12
N GLU A 144 24.65 -13.06 11.53
CA GLU A 144 25.71 -13.67 10.71
C GLU A 144 25.20 -14.27 9.39
N ILE A 145 23.92 -14.65 9.32
CA ILE A 145 23.29 -15.21 8.13
C ILE A 145 22.48 -14.13 7.39
N ILE A 146 21.74 -13.29 8.13
CA ILE A 146 20.82 -12.32 7.54
C ILE A 146 21.56 -11.12 6.94
N GLN A 147 22.61 -10.62 7.59
CA GLN A 147 23.32 -9.43 7.12
C GLN A 147 23.98 -9.64 5.75
N PRO A 148 24.73 -10.74 5.50
CA PRO A 148 25.30 -10.97 4.17
C PRO A 148 24.27 -11.09 3.06
N LEU A 149 23.10 -11.70 3.36
CA LEU A 149 21.99 -11.77 2.40
C LEU A 149 21.40 -10.39 2.12
N GLN A 150 21.15 -9.59 3.16
CA GLN A 150 20.66 -8.22 3.02
C GLN A 150 21.60 -7.39 2.13
N ASP A 151 22.90 -7.46 2.40
CA ASP A 151 23.91 -6.67 1.69
C ASP A 151 23.98 -7.09 0.21
N LYS A 152 23.97 -8.40 -0.07
CA LYS A 152 23.95 -8.91 -1.44
C LYS A 152 22.67 -8.52 -2.19
N MET A 153 21.52 -8.52 -1.53
CA MET A 153 20.27 -8.08 -2.16
C MET A 153 20.30 -6.58 -2.46
N LYS A 154 20.86 -5.74 -1.57
CA LYS A 154 21.05 -4.31 -1.84
C LYS A 154 21.95 -4.09 -3.05
N GLU A 155 23.06 -4.81 -3.15
CA GLU A 155 23.98 -4.72 -4.28
C GLU A 155 23.30 -5.07 -5.62
N VAL A 156 22.47 -6.12 -5.64
CA VAL A 156 21.72 -6.51 -6.86
C VAL A 156 20.73 -5.42 -7.26
N VAL A 157 19.95 -4.90 -6.29
CA VAL A 157 18.98 -3.84 -6.55
C VAL A 157 19.67 -2.58 -7.08
N GLU A 158 20.76 -2.15 -6.45
CA GLU A 158 21.51 -0.96 -6.88
C GLU A 158 22.10 -1.10 -8.29
N LYS A 159 22.53 -2.30 -8.69
CA LYS A 159 23.01 -2.55 -10.06
C LYS A 159 21.89 -2.46 -11.08
N GLU A 160 20.73 -3.06 -10.81
CA GLU A 160 19.58 -3.01 -11.72
C GLU A 160 19.05 -1.58 -11.90
N ASP A 161 19.09 -0.74 -10.87
CA ASP A 161 18.71 0.68 -10.98
C ASP A 161 19.66 1.52 -11.83
N LEU A 162 20.95 1.14 -11.88
CA LEU A 162 21.94 1.85 -12.70
C LEU A 162 21.85 1.44 -14.18
N GLU A 163 21.23 0.31 -14.47
CA GLU A 163 21.10 -0.27 -15.82
C GLU A 163 19.72 -0.01 -16.47
N GLY A 164 18.73 0.48 -15.71
CA GLY A 164 17.36 0.80 -16.16
C GLY A 164 17.09 2.29 -16.37
#